data_AF-A0A844GMA6-F1
#
_entry.id   AF-A0A844GMA6-F1
#
_cell.length_a   1.000
_cell.length_b   1.000
_cell.length_c   1.000
_cell.angle_alpha   90.00
_cell.angle_beta   90.00
_cell.angle_gamma   90.00
#
_symmetry.space_group_name_H-M   'P 1'
#
loop_
_entity.id
_entity.type
_entity.pdbx_description
1 polymer ?
#
loop_
_entity_poly.entity_id
_entity_poly.type
_entity_poly.pdbx_seq_one_letter_code
_entity_poly.pdbx_strand_id
1 'polypeptide(L)'
;MRKHFNEIIYNISRYTEIVLSIIILVVIALSGIRLIMEVAATSVPTMDTEFFTSFLSQALSLVVGVEFVKMLCQHSAQTVVEVLMFATARQMVVEHLGPSETLLGVISIAVLFAIRKYLMTDNDDMNSRRHKDE
;
A
#
# COMPACT_ATOMS: atom_id res chain seq x y z
N MET A 1 -16.42 -3.37 33.56
CA MET A 1 -15.10 -2.73 33.37
C MET A 1 -14.46 -3.02 32.01
N ARG A 2 -14.35 -4.27 31.53
CA ARG A 2 -13.75 -4.58 30.20
C ARG A 2 -14.46 -3.96 28.98
N LYS A 3 -15.80 -3.82 29.02
CA LYS A 3 -16.57 -3.23 27.90
C LYS A 3 -16.25 -1.75 27.67
N HIS A 4 -16.19 -0.95 28.74
CA HIS A 4 -15.81 0.48 28.64
C HIS A 4 -14.35 0.69 28.22
N PHE A 5 -13.42 -0.19 28.62
CA PHE A 5 -12.03 -0.12 28.15
C PHE A 5 -11.91 -0.38 26.64
N ASN A 6 -12.60 -1.40 26.13
CA ASN A 6 -12.62 -1.65 24.69
C ASN A 6 -13.23 -0.48 23.93
N GLU A 7 -14.32 0.11 24.43
CA GLU A 7 -14.97 1.25 23.80
C GLU A 7 -14.06 2.48 23.73
N ILE A 8 -13.31 2.75 24.81
CA ILE A 8 -12.29 3.82 24.86
C ILE A 8 -11.15 3.54 23.88
N ILE A 9 -10.63 2.31 23.85
CA ILE A 9 -9.55 1.91 22.93
C ILE A 9 -9.99 2.05 21.48
N TYR A 10 -11.21 1.62 21.14
CA TYR A 10 -11.76 1.75 19.79
C TYR A 10 -11.92 3.21 19.36
N ASN A 11 -12.38 4.08 20.26
CA ASN A 11 -12.55 5.49 19.95
C ASN A 11 -11.19 6.21 19.79
N ILE A 12 -10.21 5.88 20.64
CA ILE A 12 -8.84 6.41 20.53
C ILE A 12 -8.18 5.93 19.25
N SER A 13 -8.29 4.63 18.93
CA SER A 13 -7.74 4.04 17.71
C SER A 13 -8.29 4.74 16.46
N ARG A 14 -9.61 4.98 16.43
CA ARG A 14 -10.27 5.67 15.32
C ARG A 14 -9.82 7.12 15.20
N TYR A 15 -9.62 7.81 16.33
CA TYR A 15 -9.10 9.18 16.32
C TYR A 15 -7.67 9.23 15.78
N THR A 16 -6.81 8.31 16.22
CA THR A 16 -5.42 8.22 15.72
C THR A 16 -5.37 7.85 14.24
N GLU A 17 -6.26 6.98 13.76
CA GLU A 17 -6.36 6.59 12.34
C GLU A 17 -6.73 7.81 11.47
N ILE A 18 -7.73 8.59 11.87
CA ILE A 18 -8.14 9.81 11.14
C ILE A 18 -7.01 10.83 11.10
N VAL A 19 -6.34 11.10 12.24
CA VAL A 19 -5.23 12.05 12.31
C VAL A 19 -4.06 11.60 11.45
N LEU A 20 -3.71 10.32 11.51
CA LEU A 20 -2.63 9.74 10.71
C LEU A 20 -2.93 9.84 9.20
N SER A 21 -4.16 9.49 8.79
CA SER A 21 -4.60 9.59 7.40
C SER A 21 -4.53 11.02 6.88
N ILE A 22 -4.90 12.02 7.69
CA ILE A 22 -4.79 13.44 7.31
C ILE A 22 -3.32 13.84 7.11
N ILE A 23 -2.43 13.48 8.03
CA ILE A 23 -1.00 13.80 7.94
C ILE A 23 -0.39 13.19 6.66
N ILE A 24 -0.65 11.91 6.42
CA ILE A 24 -0.13 11.21 5.23
C ILE A 24 -0.70 11.83 3.96
N LEU A 25 -1.99 12.17 3.92
CA LEU A 25 -2.63 12.81 2.78
C LEU A 25 -2.00 14.17 2.44
N VAL A 26 -1.67 14.98 3.46
CA VAL A 26 -0.96 16.25 3.26
C VAL A 26 0.43 16.02 2.66
N VAL A 27 1.19 15.05 3.15
CA VAL A 27 2.53 14.72 2.62
C VAL A 27 2.47 14.25 1.16
N ILE A 28 1.47 13.43 0.82
CA ILE A 28 1.20 12.99 -0.55
C ILE A 28 0.86 14.19 -1.45
N ALA A 29 -0.03 15.08 -1.01
CA ALA A 29 -0.41 16.25 -1.78
C ALA A 29 0.79 17.17 -2.06
N LEU A 30 1.62 17.45 -1.04
CA LEU A 30 2.84 18.26 -1.19
C LEU A 30 3.85 17.60 -2.14
N SER A 31 4.04 16.28 -2.02
CA SER A 31 4.91 15.51 -2.93
C SER A 31 4.41 15.57 -4.38
N GLY A 32 3.10 15.49 -4.59
CA GLY A 32 2.48 15.58 -5.92
C GLY A 32 2.66 16.96 -6.55
N ILE A 33 2.49 18.04 -5.77
CA ILE A 33 2.75 19.42 -6.23
C ILE A 33 4.22 19.59 -6.61
N ARG A 34 5.14 19.08 -5.77
CA ARG A 34 6.59 19.13 -6.06
C ARG A 34 6.92 18.44 -7.37
N LEU A 35 6.37 17.25 -7.62
CA LEU A 35 6.58 16.50 -8.86
C LEU A 35 6.14 17.30 -10.09
N ILE A 36 4.96 17.94 -10.02
CA ILE A 36 4.45 18.78 -11.12
C ILE A 36 5.35 19.99 -11.37
N MET A 37 5.86 20.64 -10.31
CA MET A 37 6.79 21.77 -10.45
C MET A 37 8.12 21.34 -11.08
N GLU A 38 8.65 20.17 -10.70
CA GLU A 38 9.89 19.62 -11.26
C GLU A 38 9.75 19.31 -12.76
N VAL A 39 8.61 18.78 -13.17
CA VAL A 39 8.27 18.58 -14.60
C VAL A 39 8.08 19.90 -15.33
N ALA A 40 7.37 20.87 -14.75
CA ALA A 40 7.10 22.16 -15.38
C ALA A 40 8.35 23.05 -15.50
N ALA A 41 9.30 22.92 -14.57
CA ALA A 41 10.57 23.64 -14.59
C ALA A 41 11.61 23.02 -15.54
N THR A 42 11.46 21.74 -15.90
CA THR A 42 12.39 21.04 -16.78
C THR A 42 12.03 21.31 -18.24
N SER A 43 12.88 22.07 -18.94
CA SER A 43 12.73 22.36 -20.36
C SER A 43 12.94 21.12 -21.24
N VAL A 44 12.03 20.92 -22.21
CA VAL A 44 11.91 19.79 -23.16
C VAL A 44 13.20 19.35 -23.91
N PRO A 45 14.24 20.17 -24.19
CA PRO A 45 15.37 19.72 -25.01
C PRO A 45 16.40 18.81 -24.30
N THR A 46 16.36 18.65 -22.98
CA THR A 46 17.31 17.84 -22.19
C THR A 46 16.59 16.79 -21.36
N MET A 47 15.68 16.04 -21.99
CA MET A 47 15.05 14.89 -21.33
C MET A 47 16.04 13.73 -21.26
N ASP A 48 16.84 13.72 -20.19
CA ASP A 48 17.73 12.62 -19.86
C ASP A 48 16.93 11.43 -19.30
N THR A 49 17.44 10.21 -19.53
CA THR A 49 16.86 8.97 -19.00
C THR A 49 16.78 8.99 -17.47
N GLU A 50 17.69 9.68 -16.79
CA GLU A 50 17.68 9.84 -15.34
C GLU A 50 16.48 10.65 -14.84
N PHE A 51 16.08 11.71 -15.55
CA PHE A 51 14.89 12.48 -15.21
C PHE A 51 13.63 11.61 -15.31
N PHE A 52 13.53 10.80 -16.38
CA PHE A 52 12.41 9.88 -16.56
C PHE A 52 12.34 8.82 -15.45
N THR A 53 13.46 8.20 -15.09
CA THR A 53 13.51 7.20 -14.01
C THR A 53 13.17 7.83 -12.65
N SER A 54 13.69 9.03 -12.36
CA SER A 54 13.36 9.77 -11.13
C SER A 54 11.88 10.17 -11.08
N PHE A 55 11.33 10.68 -12.19
CA PHE A 55 9.91 11.01 -12.31
C PHE A 55 9.03 9.78 -12.09
N LEU A 56 9.34 8.67 -12.76
CA LEU A 56 8.63 7.41 -12.57
C LEU A 56 8.71 6.97 -11.11
N SER A 57 9.90 6.99 -10.49
CA SER A 57 10.05 6.64 -9.08
C SER A 57 9.11 7.45 -8.18
N GLN A 58 9.17 8.78 -8.27
CA GLN A 58 8.37 9.66 -7.44
C GLN A 58 6.86 9.49 -7.71
N ALA A 59 6.44 9.41 -8.97
CA ALA A 59 5.04 9.21 -9.35
C ALA A 59 4.51 7.86 -8.87
N LEU A 60 5.33 6.82 -8.98
CA LEU A 60 4.99 5.46 -8.61
C LEU A 60 4.87 5.35 -7.07
N SER A 61 5.76 5.98 -6.30
CA SER A 61 5.67 6.11 -4.84
C SER A 61 4.44 6.89 -4.39
N LEU A 62 4.08 7.97 -5.09
CA LEU A 62 2.88 8.77 -4.81
C LEU A 62 1.60 7.93 -4.90
N VAL A 63 1.46 7.14 -5.97
CA VAL A 63 0.31 6.25 -6.15
C VAL A 63 0.22 5.22 -5.02
N VAL A 64 1.34 4.61 -4.63
CA VAL A 64 1.38 3.68 -3.50
C VAL A 64 0.96 4.36 -2.20
N GLY A 65 1.42 5.59 -1.95
CA GLY A 65 1.00 6.37 -0.79
C GLY A 65 -0.52 6.60 -0.76
N VAL A 66 -1.13 6.93 -1.90
CA VAL A 66 -2.59 7.14 -2.00
C VAL A 66 -3.36 5.84 -1.71
N GLU A 67 -2.87 4.70 -2.19
CA GLU A 67 -3.48 3.40 -1.91
C GLU A 67 -3.32 2.99 -0.45
N PHE A 68 -2.17 3.29 0.16
CA PHE A 68 -1.93 3.07 1.57
C PHE A 68 -2.89 3.90 2.45
N VAL A 69 -3.18 5.16 2.11
CA VAL A 69 -4.19 5.94 2.83
C VAL A 69 -5.59 5.34 2.71
N LYS A 70 -5.97 4.88 1.51
CA LYS A 70 -7.26 4.18 1.33
C LYS A 70 -7.32 2.91 2.18
N MET A 71 -6.23 2.16 2.23
CA MET A 71 -6.11 0.96 3.08
C MET A 71 -6.19 1.29 4.57
N LEU A 72 -5.57 2.38 5.03
CA LEU A 72 -5.66 2.80 6.43
C LEU A 72 -7.12 3.12 6.81
N CYS A 73 -7.86 3.79 5.93
CA CYS A 73 -9.26 4.12 6.15
C CYS A 73 -10.23 2.93 5.97
N GLN A 74 -9.80 1.88 5.28
CA GLN A 74 -10.62 0.69 4.98
C GLN A 74 -10.00 -0.52 5.67
N HIS A 75 -10.47 -0.79 6.87
CA HIS A 75 -9.92 -1.79 7.82
C HIS A 75 -10.15 -3.26 7.39
N SER A 76 -10.03 -3.59 6.11
CA SER A 76 -10.07 -4.96 5.59
C SER A 76 -8.64 -5.46 5.33
N ALA A 77 -8.22 -6.49 6.06
CA ALA A 77 -6.93 -7.16 5.86
C ALA A 77 -6.70 -7.61 4.40
N GLN A 78 -7.78 -7.83 3.64
CA GLN A 78 -7.72 -8.21 2.23
C GLN A 78 -7.19 -7.07 1.35
N THR A 79 -7.62 -5.83 1.61
CA THR A 79 -7.17 -4.64 0.88
C THR A 79 -5.68 -4.36 1.14
N VAL A 80 -5.19 -4.71 2.32
CA VAL A 80 -3.78 -4.54 2.70
C VAL A 80 -2.85 -5.36 1.81
N VAL A 81 -3.16 -6.64 1.62
CA VAL A 81 -2.31 -7.55 0.86
C VAL A 81 -2.28 -7.16 -0.62
N GLU A 82 -3.40 -6.70 -1.18
CA GLU A 82 -3.48 -6.23 -2.57
C GLU A 82 -2.62 -4.97 -2.79
N VAL A 83 -2.72 -3.98 -1.91
CA VAL A 83 -1.92 -2.74 -2.01
C VAL A 83 -0.43 -3.02 -1.82
N LEU A 84 -0.06 -3.89 -0.87
CA LEU A 84 1.34 -4.29 -0.67
C LEU A 84 1.93 -5.00 -1.89
N MET A 85 1.15 -5.88 -2.52
CA MET A 85 1.56 -6.60 -3.73
C MET A 85 1.81 -5.64 -4.90
N PHE A 86 0.92 -4.68 -5.10
CA PHE A 86 1.07 -3.65 -6.13
C PHE A 86 2.26 -2.73 -5.86
N ALA A 87 2.45 -2.31 -4.61
CA ALA A 87 3.58 -1.50 -4.19
C ALA A 87 4.91 -2.20 -4.48
N THR A 88 5.02 -3.48 -4.11
CA THR A 88 6.25 -4.27 -4.29
C THR A 88 6.55 -4.50 -5.77
N ALA A 89 5.55 -4.86 -6.56
CA ALA A 89 5.71 -5.10 -8.00
C ALA A 89 6.17 -3.84 -8.74
N ARG A 90 5.64 -2.68 -8.35
CA ARG A 90 5.97 -1.38 -8.94
C ARG A 90 7.36 -0.90 -8.54
N GLN A 91 7.74 -1.05 -7.27
CA GLN A 91 9.06 -0.64 -6.78
C GLN A 91 10.19 -1.41 -7.47
N MET A 92 9.97 -2.70 -7.75
CA MET A 92 10.90 -3.54 -8.51
C MET A 92 11.14 -3.05 -9.95
N VAL A 93 10.17 -2.39 -10.58
CA VAL A 93 10.34 -1.82 -11.93
C VAL A 93 11.13 -0.52 -11.91
N VAL A 94 11.04 0.23 -10.81
CA VAL A 94 11.66 1.55 -10.65
C VAL A 94 13.12 1.44 -10.24
N GLU A 95 13.39 0.64 -9.22
CA GLU A 95 14.74 0.43 -8.74
C GLU A 95 15.41 -0.57 -9.69
N HIS A 96 16.55 -0.19 -10.27
CA HIS A 96 17.43 -1.11 -11.00
C HIS A 96 18.15 -2.04 -10.01
N LEU A 97 17.36 -2.80 -9.25
CA LEU A 97 17.80 -3.81 -8.31
C LEU A 97 18.60 -4.88 -9.05
N GLY A 98 19.61 -5.42 -8.38
CA GLY A 98 20.39 -6.53 -8.94
C GLY A 98 19.48 -7.72 -9.28
N PRO A 99 19.89 -8.59 -10.23
CA PRO A 99 19.12 -9.78 -10.61
C PRO A 99 18.68 -10.65 -9.42
N SER A 100 19.50 -10.71 -8.37
CA SER A 100 19.24 -11.45 -7.13
C SER A 100 18.16 -10.82 -6.25
N GLU A 101 18.12 -9.48 -6.18
CA GLU A 101 17.12 -8.75 -5.38
C GLU A 101 15.75 -8.80 -6.05
N THR A 102 15.73 -8.72 -7.39
CA THR A 102 14.53 -8.95 -8.20
C THR A 102 13.95 -10.34 -7.93
N LEU A 103 14.79 -11.37 -7.90
CA LEU A 103 14.35 -12.75 -7.62
C LEU A 103 13.73 -12.89 -6.22
N LEU A 104 14.33 -12.28 -5.20
CA LEU A 104 13.80 -12.26 -3.83
C LEU A 104 12.46 -11.53 -3.74
N GLY A 105 12.29 -10.43 -4.48
CA GLY A 105 11.01 -9.72 -4.54
C GLY A 105 9.92 -10.56 -5.20
N VAL A 106 10.23 -11.31 -6.27
CA VAL A 106 9.27 -12.22 -6.93
C VAL A 106 8.85 -13.34 -5.99
N ILE A 107 9.81 -13.95 -5.27
CA ILE A 107 9.51 -14.98 -4.25
C ILE A 107 8.62 -14.41 -3.14
N SER A 108 8.89 -13.17 -2.70
CA SER A 108 8.10 -12.50 -1.67
C SER A 108 6.65 -12.29 -2.12
N ILE A 109 6.43 -11.84 -3.36
CA ILE A 109 5.09 -11.70 -3.95
C ILE A 109 4.40 -13.07 -4.05
N ALA A 110 5.12 -14.13 -4.46
CA ALA A 110 4.57 -15.49 -4.54
C ALA A 110 4.13 -16.01 -3.17
N VAL A 111 4.90 -15.75 -2.11
CA VAL A 111 4.54 -16.11 -0.73
C VAL A 111 3.33 -15.30 -0.24
N LEU A 112 3.27 -13.99 -0.49
CA LEU A 112 2.11 -13.16 -0.17
C LEU A 112 0.83 -13.69 -0.86
N PHE A 113 0.96 -14.12 -2.11
CA PHE A 113 -0.14 -14.74 -2.86
C PHE A 113 -0.56 -16.10 -2.28
N ALA A 114 0.40 -16.91 -1.83
CA ALA A 114 0.13 -18.18 -1.17
C ALA A 114 -0.58 -17.98 0.18
N ILE A 115 -0.15 -17.02 1.00
CA ILE A 115 -0.81 -16.66 2.25
C ILE A 115 -2.25 -16.21 1.97
N ARG A 116 -2.46 -15.34 0.98
CA ARG A 116 -3.82 -14.94 0.58
C ARG A 116 -4.68 -16.14 0.19
N LYS A 117 -4.16 -17.05 -0.65
CA LYS A 117 -4.90 -18.19 -1.17
C LYS A 117 -5.19 -19.26 -0.11
N TYR A 118 -4.29 -19.48 0.85
CA TYR A 118 -4.39 -20.59 1.80
C TYR A 118 -4.88 -20.18 3.19
N LEU A 119 -4.64 -18.93 3.63
CA LEU A 119 -5.00 -18.48 4.98
C LEU A 119 -6.35 -17.75 5.03
N MET A 120 -6.71 -16.99 3.98
CA MET A 120 -7.99 -16.24 3.95
C MET A 120 -9.17 -17.07 3.43
N THR A 121 -8.95 -18.04 2.54
CA THR A 121 -10.03 -18.91 2.03
C THR A 121 -10.44 -20.00 3.03
N ASP A 122 -9.54 -20.48 3.88
CA ASP A 122 -9.83 -21.63 4.77
C ASP A 122 -10.79 -21.26 5.93
N ASN A 123 -10.80 -20.00 6.36
CA ASN A 123 -11.72 -19.53 7.42
C ASN A 123 -13.18 -19.38 6.96
N ASP A 124 -13.42 -19.09 5.68
CA ASP A 124 -14.79 -18.93 5.16
C ASP A 124 -15.45 -20.29 4.86
N ASP A 125 -14.67 -21.28 4.42
CA ASP A 125 -15.17 -22.62 4.11
C ASP A 125 -15.50 -23.47 5.35
N MET A 126 -14.78 -23.26 6.47
CA MET A 126 -15.05 -23.95 7.74
C MET A 126 -16.26 -23.40 8.50
N ASN A 127 -16.54 -22.09 8.40
CA ASN A 127 -17.68 -21.48 9.08
C ASN A 127 -19.00 -21.76 8.35
N SER A 128 -18.97 -21.88 7.01
CA SER A 128 -20.14 -22.19 6.18
C SER A 128 -20.68 -23.61 6.36
N ARG A 129 -19.85 -24.56 6.81
CA ARG A 129 -20.29 -25.93 7.08
C ARG A 129 -20.99 -26.07 8.43
N ARG A 130 -20.56 -25.32 9.46
CA ARG A 130 -21.17 -25.40 10.81
C ARG A 130 -22.60 -24.86 10.88
N HIS A 131 -22.98 -23.96 9.98
CA HIS A 131 -24.33 -23.37 9.97
C HIS A 131 -25.34 -24.16 9.13
N LYS A 132 -24.91 -25.25 8.47
CA LYS A 132 -25.78 -26.14 7.69
C LYS A 132 -26.21 -27.39 8.47
N ASP A 133 -25.62 -27.58 9.65
CA ASP A 133 -25.83 -28.73 10.54
C ASP A 133 -26.62 -28.37 11.82
N GLU A 134 -27.16 -27.15 11.94
CA GLU A 134 -28.14 -26.71 12.96
C GLU A 134 -29.53 -26.52 12.32
#